data_AF-A0A2V9BS75-F1
#
_entry.id   AF-A0A2V9BS75-F1
#
_cell.length_a   1.000
_cell.length_b   1.000
_cell.length_c   1.000
_cell.angle_alpha   90.00
_cell.angle_beta   90.00
_cell.angle_gamma   90.00
#
_symmetry.space_group_name_H-M   'P 1'
#
loop_
_entity.id
_entity.type
_entity.pdbx_description
1 polymer ?
#
loop_
_entity_poly.entity_id
_entity_poly.type
_entity_poly.pdbx_seq_one_letter_code
_entity_poly.pdbx_strand_id
1 'polypeptide(L)'
;MINVAGCSRMKPTDTRPLDQAGMWFRSIEELKELAITDAEVAQLAKARQAGVTDSACIELVRLARQRHEHFASGDAIAGLRRVEVTEATILELARLNQIGLWAGEAQAMRLAGLSDEILLSLARHRAAGQKTLSGPLLVRLKNAGQSNVDLINFIERGTTDEQAEQMLAAHQRAMTPSGFIRQRGRRR
;
A
#
# COMPACT_ATOMS: atom_id res chain seq x y z
N MET A 1 -41.78 -25.91 -27.60
CA MET A 1 -40.97 -26.97 -26.95
C MET A 1 -39.84 -26.29 -26.21
N ILE A 2 -39.80 -26.48 -24.89
CA ILE A 2 -38.83 -25.88 -23.98
C ILE A 2 -37.52 -26.68 -24.12
N ASN A 3 -36.44 -26.03 -24.58
CA ASN A 3 -35.15 -26.66 -24.70
C ASN A 3 -34.36 -26.53 -23.39
N VAL A 4 -34.33 -27.66 -22.69
CA VAL A 4 -33.27 -28.23 -21.85
C VAL A 4 -32.29 -27.23 -21.22
N ALA A 5 -32.41 -27.12 -19.89
CA ALA A 5 -31.42 -26.59 -18.99
C ALA A 5 -30.02 -27.12 -19.32
N GLY A 6 -29.17 -26.25 -19.85
CA GLY A 6 -27.73 -26.49 -19.89
C GLY A 6 -27.20 -26.47 -18.46
N CYS A 7 -27.01 -27.64 -17.87
CA CYS A 7 -26.22 -27.80 -16.66
C CYS A 7 -24.81 -27.25 -16.90
N SER A 8 -24.56 -26.03 -16.44
CA SER A 8 -23.22 -25.47 -16.29
C SER A 8 -22.42 -26.43 -15.40
N ARG A 9 -21.59 -27.28 -15.99
CA ARG A 9 -20.58 -28.05 -15.26
C ARG A 9 -19.75 -27.03 -14.49
N MET A 10 -19.96 -26.92 -13.18
CA MET A 10 -19.01 -26.24 -12.28
C MET A 10 -17.67 -26.93 -12.51
N LYS A 11 -16.77 -26.25 -13.22
CA LYS A 11 -15.38 -26.70 -13.28
C LYS A 11 -14.86 -26.65 -11.85
N PRO A 12 -14.33 -27.74 -11.29
CA PRO A 12 -13.65 -27.69 -10.01
C PRO A 12 -12.52 -26.67 -10.13
N THR A 13 -12.47 -25.71 -9.20
CA THR A 13 -11.39 -24.74 -9.15
C THR A 13 -10.06 -25.48 -8.93
N ASP A 14 -9.07 -25.19 -9.77
CA ASP A 14 -7.75 -25.82 -9.69
C ASP A 14 -6.93 -25.18 -8.57
N THR A 15 -6.83 -25.88 -7.42
CA THR A 15 -6.07 -25.41 -6.26
C THR A 15 -4.62 -25.90 -6.24
N ARG A 16 -4.15 -26.61 -7.27
CA ARG A 16 -2.74 -27.07 -7.35
C ARG A 16 -1.72 -25.93 -7.22
N PRO A 17 -1.95 -24.72 -7.78
CA PRO A 17 -1.01 -23.61 -7.60
C PRO A 17 -0.84 -23.16 -6.14
N LEU A 18 -1.85 -23.33 -5.29
CA LEU A 18 -1.76 -22.99 -3.86
C LEU A 18 -0.93 -24.01 -3.09
N ASP A 19 -1.14 -25.29 -3.39
CA ASP A 19 -0.34 -26.39 -2.83
C ASP A 19 1.14 -26.24 -3.22
N GLN A 20 1.42 -25.94 -4.49
CA GLN A 20 2.77 -25.65 -4.99
C GLN A 20 3.39 -24.39 -4.36
N ALA A 21 2.58 -23.42 -3.95
CA ALA A 21 3.03 -22.24 -3.22
C ALA A 21 3.31 -22.53 -1.72
N GLY A 22 3.08 -23.77 -1.27
CA GLY A 22 3.31 -24.19 0.11
C GLY A 22 2.19 -23.79 1.08
N MET A 23 0.97 -23.61 0.56
CA MET A 23 -0.22 -23.37 1.39
C MET A 23 -0.70 -24.68 2.01
N TRP A 24 -1.07 -24.66 3.29
CA TRP A 24 -1.54 -25.84 4.00
C TRP A 24 -2.91 -26.29 3.47
N PHE A 25 -3.11 -27.61 3.40
CA PHE A 25 -4.35 -28.21 2.91
C PHE A 25 -5.61 -27.66 3.61
N ARG A 26 -5.56 -27.46 4.93
CA ARG A 26 -6.68 -26.89 5.70
C ARG A 26 -7.08 -25.49 5.21
N SER A 27 -6.10 -24.66 4.89
CA SER A 27 -6.33 -23.32 4.37
C SER A 27 -6.88 -23.33 2.95
N ILE A 28 -6.44 -24.30 2.13
CA ILE A 28 -6.99 -24.51 0.79
C ILE A 28 -8.47 -24.92 0.86
N GLU A 29 -8.85 -25.81 1.78
CA GLU A 29 -10.26 -26.18 1.99
C GLU A 29 -11.10 -24.98 2.43
N GLU A 30 -10.61 -24.16 3.36
CA GLU A 30 -11.28 -22.92 3.80
C GLU A 30 -11.45 -21.92 2.64
N LEU A 31 -10.46 -21.80 1.75
CA LEU A 31 -10.59 -20.98 0.54
C LEU A 31 -11.63 -21.54 -0.44
N LYS A 32 -11.75 -22.87 -0.57
CA LYS A 32 -12.80 -23.50 -1.41
C LYS A 32 -14.20 -23.18 -0.89
N GLU A 33 -14.40 -23.14 0.42
CA GLU A 33 -15.68 -22.71 1.02
C GLU A 33 -16.05 -21.27 0.65
N LEU A 34 -15.07 -20.42 0.38
CA LEU A 34 -15.26 -19.04 -0.10
C LEU A 34 -15.53 -18.93 -1.62
N ALA A 35 -15.74 -20.06 -2.30
CA ALA A 35 -16.01 -20.15 -3.74
C ALA A 35 -14.97 -19.38 -4.57
N ILE A 36 -13.68 -19.65 -4.33
CA ILE A 36 -12.58 -19.09 -5.13
C ILE A 36 -12.61 -19.59 -6.58
N THR A 37 -12.18 -18.73 -7.49
CA THR A 37 -12.02 -19.03 -8.92
C THR A 37 -10.55 -19.32 -9.27
N ASP A 38 -10.29 -19.94 -10.43
CA ASP A 38 -8.92 -20.22 -10.89
C ASP A 38 -8.05 -18.95 -10.97
N ALA A 39 -8.66 -17.82 -11.35
CA ALA A 39 -7.98 -16.53 -11.39
C ALA A 39 -7.54 -16.06 -9.98
N GLU A 40 -8.39 -16.26 -8.99
CA GLU A 40 -8.10 -15.91 -7.59
C GLU A 40 -7.04 -16.83 -7.00
N VAL A 41 -7.08 -18.13 -7.33
CA VAL A 41 -6.01 -19.08 -6.97
C VAL A 41 -4.66 -18.59 -7.48
N ALA A 42 -4.56 -18.18 -8.74
CA ALA A 42 -3.31 -17.65 -9.29
C ALA A 42 -2.83 -16.40 -8.54
N GLN A 43 -3.73 -15.51 -8.14
CA GLN A 43 -3.39 -14.30 -7.37
C GLN A 43 -2.97 -14.64 -5.93
N LEU A 44 -3.63 -15.59 -5.28
CA LEU A 44 -3.28 -16.05 -3.93
C LEU A 44 -1.94 -16.78 -3.92
N ALA A 45 -1.66 -17.59 -4.96
CA ALA A 45 -0.37 -18.25 -5.12
C ALA A 45 0.78 -17.21 -5.18
N LYS A 46 0.59 -16.10 -5.91
CA LYS A 46 1.56 -14.99 -5.97
C LYS A 46 1.78 -14.32 -4.61
N ALA A 47 0.70 -14.03 -3.88
CA ALA A 47 0.78 -13.46 -2.54
C ALA A 47 1.53 -14.41 -1.58
N ARG A 48 1.20 -15.71 -1.62
CA ARG A 48 1.83 -16.74 -0.79
C ARG A 48 3.31 -16.92 -1.10
N GLN A 49 3.69 -16.93 -2.38
CA GLN A 49 5.09 -16.98 -2.83
C GLN A 49 5.89 -15.75 -2.41
N ALA A 50 5.24 -14.59 -2.27
CA ALA A 50 5.86 -13.39 -1.72
C ALA A 50 6.00 -13.40 -0.19
N GLY A 51 5.65 -14.52 0.46
CA GLY A 51 5.80 -14.69 1.90
C GLY A 51 4.68 -14.06 2.71
N VAL A 52 3.44 -14.07 2.18
CA VAL A 52 2.22 -13.81 2.96
C VAL A 52 1.74 -15.10 3.60
N THR A 53 1.38 -15.07 4.88
CA THR A 53 0.82 -16.24 5.59
C THR A 53 -0.52 -16.72 5.00
N ASP A 54 -0.82 -18.00 5.23
CA ASP A 54 -2.08 -18.62 4.79
C ASP A 54 -3.30 -17.94 5.41
N SER A 55 -3.23 -17.58 6.70
CA SER A 55 -4.30 -16.87 7.40
C SER A 55 -4.54 -15.48 6.79
N ALA A 56 -3.48 -14.73 6.47
CA ALA A 56 -3.62 -13.46 5.78
C ALA A 56 -4.20 -13.63 4.37
N CYS A 57 -3.84 -14.68 3.62
CA CYS A 57 -4.45 -14.99 2.32
C CYS A 57 -5.96 -15.22 2.43
N ILE A 58 -6.42 -15.99 3.42
CA ILE A 58 -7.86 -16.23 3.66
C ILE A 58 -8.57 -14.91 3.99
N GLU A 59 -8.00 -14.11 4.90
CA GLU A 59 -8.58 -12.81 5.28
C GLU A 59 -8.68 -11.84 4.10
N LEU A 60 -7.69 -11.83 3.20
CA LEU A 60 -7.71 -11.02 1.99
C LEU A 60 -8.88 -11.40 1.05
N VAL A 61 -9.14 -12.70 0.89
CA VAL A 61 -10.29 -13.19 0.10
C VAL A 61 -11.60 -12.82 0.79
N ARG A 62 -11.70 -12.97 2.12
CA ARG A 62 -12.87 -12.56 2.90
C ARG A 62 -13.17 -11.07 2.70
N LEU A 63 -12.16 -10.20 2.76
CA LEU A 63 -12.31 -8.76 2.53
C LEU A 63 -12.79 -8.45 1.11
N ALA A 64 -12.27 -9.14 0.09
CA ALA A 64 -12.77 -9.00 -1.29
C ALA A 64 -14.24 -9.45 -1.41
N ARG A 65 -14.60 -10.57 -0.79
CA ARG A 65 -15.96 -11.11 -0.78
C ARG A 65 -16.95 -10.19 -0.06
N GLN A 66 -16.55 -9.56 1.05
CA GLN A 66 -17.35 -8.55 1.74
C GLN A 66 -17.71 -7.36 0.84
N ARG A 67 -16.87 -7.06 -0.17
CA ARG A 67 -17.13 -6.02 -1.18
C ARG A 67 -17.84 -6.55 -2.42
N HIS A 68 -18.25 -7.82 -2.45
CA HIS A 68 -18.78 -8.50 -3.63
C HIS A 68 -17.80 -8.48 -4.82
N GLU A 69 -16.50 -8.46 -4.55
CA GLU A 69 -15.44 -8.44 -5.53
C GLU A 69 -14.67 -9.76 -5.57
N HIS A 70 -14.03 -10.03 -6.70
CA HIS A 70 -13.05 -11.09 -6.82
C HIS A 70 -11.69 -10.62 -6.33
N PHE A 71 -10.94 -11.51 -5.69
CA PHE A 71 -9.59 -11.23 -5.25
C PHE A 71 -8.62 -11.13 -6.45
N ALA A 72 -8.27 -9.91 -6.83
CA ALA A 72 -7.39 -9.62 -7.96
C ALA A 72 -6.04 -8.97 -7.57
N SER A 73 -5.78 -8.80 -6.27
CA SER A 73 -4.71 -7.94 -5.75
C SER A 73 -3.41 -8.66 -5.41
N GLY A 74 -3.22 -9.91 -5.87
CA GLY A 74 -2.06 -10.73 -5.53
C GLY A 74 -0.73 -10.15 -6.02
N ASP A 75 -0.70 -9.60 -7.24
CA ASP A 75 0.49 -8.93 -7.80
C ASP A 75 0.90 -7.70 -6.97
N ALA A 76 -0.09 -6.88 -6.58
CA ALA A 76 0.13 -5.69 -5.74
C ALA A 76 0.65 -6.07 -4.35
N ILE A 77 0.07 -7.09 -3.73
CA ILE A 77 0.50 -7.61 -2.43
C ILE A 77 1.93 -8.17 -2.50
N ALA A 78 2.25 -8.91 -3.56
CA ALA A 78 3.60 -9.40 -3.78
C ALA A 78 4.62 -8.26 -3.92
N GLY A 79 4.25 -7.18 -4.61
CA GLY A 79 5.06 -5.95 -4.70
C GLY A 79 5.32 -5.31 -3.35
N LEU A 80 4.28 -5.18 -2.51
CA LEU A 80 4.39 -4.62 -1.16
C LEU A 80 5.26 -5.48 -0.23
N ARG A 81 5.12 -6.80 -0.28
CA ARG A 81 5.98 -7.72 0.50
C ARG A 81 7.44 -7.66 0.10
N ARG A 82 7.74 -7.53 -1.20
CA ARG A 82 9.12 -7.41 -1.73
C ARG A 82 9.84 -6.17 -1.21
N VAL A 83 9.11 -5.12 -0.86
CA VAL A 83 9.66 -3.91 -0.25
C VAL A 83 9.49 -3.89 1.27
N GLU A 84 9.31 -5.07 1.87
CA GLU A 84 9.24 -5.26 3.31
C GLU A 84 8.08 -4.52 4.01
N VAL A 85 6.96 -4.32 3.32
CA VAL A 85 5.70 -3.91 3.99
C VAL A 85 5.16 -5.10 4.76
N THR A 86 4.83 -4.89 6.04
CA THR A 86 4.32 -5.94 6.93
C THR A 86 2.95 -6.47 6.51
N GLU A 87 2.65 -7.73 6.84
CA GLU A 87 1.35 -8.34 6.56
C GLU A 87 0.20 -7.59 7.25
N ALA A 88 0.41 -7.10 8.47
CA ALA A 88 -0.55 -6.28 9.18
C ALA A 88 -0.90 -5.02 8.37
N THR A 89 0.10 -4.34 7.82
CA THR A 89 -0.10 -3.17 6.96
C THR A 89 -0.84 -3.54 5.68
N ILE A 90 -0.49 -4.65 5.03
CA ILE A 90 -1.19 -5.12 3.83
C ILE A 90 -2.67 -5.40 4.13
N LEU A 91 -2.99 -6.08 5.23
CA LEU A 91 -4.38 -6.34 5.62
C LEU A 91 -5.15 -5.04 5.90
N GLU A 92 -4.52 -4.07 6.55
CA GLU A 92 -5.11 -2.75 6.76
C GLU A 92 -5.35 -2.01 5.42
N LEU A 93 -4.38 -2.04 4.49
CA LEU A 93 -4.58 -1.49 3.15
C LEU A 93 -5.70 -2.21 2.39
N ALA A 94 -5.87 -3.52 2.59
CA ALA A 94 -6.96 -4.29 2.02
C ALA A 94 -8.31 -3.85 2.61
N ARG A 95 -8.38 -3.59 3.93
CA ARG A 95 -9.57 -3.09 4.62
C ARG A 95 -9.98 -1.70 4.11
N LEU A 96 -9.00 -0.83 3.87
CA LEU A 96 -9.20 0.52 3.33
C LEU A 96 -9.45 0.56 1.81
N ASN A 97 -9.48 -0.60 1.15
CA ASN A 97 -9.57 -0.74 -0.31
C ASN A 97 -8.49 0.03 -1.09
N GLN A 98 -7.27 0.11 -0.54
CA GLN A 98 -6.16 0.88 -1.12
C GLN A 98 -5.13 0.00 -1.86
N ILE A 99 -5.21 -1.32 -1.81
CA ILE A 99 -4.20 -2.18 -2.47
C ILE A 99 -4.22 -2.02 -3.99
N GLY A 100 -5.37 -1.88 -4.64
CA GLY A 100 -5.42 -1.83 -6.11
C GLY A 100 -4.77 -0.56 -6.68
N LEU A 101 -5.41 0.58 -6.45
CA LEU A 101 -5.02 1.87 -7.05
C LEU A 101 -3.72 2.43 -6.47
N TRP A 102 -3.40 2.13 -5.21
CA TRP A 102 -2.37 2.84 -4.47
C TRP A 102 -1.14 1.98 -4.10
N ALA A 103 -1.16 0.66 -4.33
CA ALA A 103 0.00 -0.18 -3.99
C ALA A 103 1.29 0.22 -4.71
N GLY A 104 1.22 0.71 -5.95
CA GLY A 104 2.41 1.16 -6.67
C GLY A 104 3.07 2.38 -6.02
N GLU A 105 2.27 3.37 -5.60
CA GLU A 105 2.78 4.54 -4.88
C GLU A 105 3.29 4.14 -3.49
N ALA A 106 2.55 3.29 -2.77
CA ALA A 106 2.97 2.76 -1.47
C ALA A 106 4.31 2.00 -1.56
N GLN A 107 4.49 1.21 -2.61
CA GLN A 107 5.74 0.51 -2.89
C GLN A 107 6.90 1.48 -3.12
N ALA A 108 6.70 2.51 -3.94
CA ALA A 108 7.71 3.55 -4.21
C ALA A 108 8.08 4.33 -2.94
N MET A 109 7.09 4.69 -2.12
CA MET A 109 7.29 5.37 -0.84
C MET A 109 8.08 4.51 0.15
N ARG A 110 7.78 3.21 0.22
CA ARG A 110 8.51 2.27 1.07
C ARG A 110 9.97 2.13 0.63
N LEU A 111 10.23 2.03 -0.68
CA LEU A 111 11.59 2.01 -1.24
C LEU A 111 12.36 3.30 -0.94
N ALA A 112 11.67 4.44 -0.86
CA ALA A 112 12.25 5.70 -0.43
C ALA A 112 12.43 5.81 1.10
N GLY A 113 12.19 4.72 1.84
CA GLY A 113 12.42 4.59 3.27
C GLY A 113 11.27 5.03 4.14
N LEU A 114 10.08 5.36 3.61
CA LEU A 114 8.93 5.69 4.45
C LEU A 114 8.48 4.45 5.25
N SER A 115 8.08 4.67 6.50
CA SER A 115 7.64 3.59 7.39
C SER A 115 6.23 3.14 7.05
N ASP A 116 5.90 1.89 7.38
CA ASP A 116 4.56 1.32 7.29
C ASP A 116 3.50 2.21 7.97
N GLU A 117 3.84 2.82 9.10
CA GLU A 117 2.96 3.73 9.83
C GLU A 117 2.58 4.97 9.01
N ILE A 118 3.54 5.59 8.30
CA ILE A 118 3.28 6.72 7.41
C ILE A 118 2.38 6.28 6.25
N LEU A 119 2.66 5.09 5.68
CA LEU A 119 1.83 4.53 4.62
C LEU A 119 0.38 4.33 5.10
N LEU A 120 0.19 3.77 6.30
CA LEU A 120 -1.15 3.55 6.86
C LEU A 120 -1.89 4.85 7.16
N SER A 121 -1.20 5.85 7.73
CA SER A 121 -1.79 7.16 7.97
C SER A 121 -2.27 7.79 6.66
N LEU A 122 -1.42 7.78 5.64
CA LEU A 122 -1.76 8.30 4.32
C LEU A 122 -2.90 7.52 3.64
N ALA A 123 -2.90 6.19 3.76
CA ALA A 123 -3.96 5.34 3.23
C ALA A 123 -5.32 5.63 3.87
N ARG A 124 -5.36 5.86 5.19
CA ARG A 124 -6.60 6.18 5.93
C ARG A 124 -7.18 7.52 5.47
N HIS A 125 -6.34 8.55 5.40
CA HIS A 125 -6.77 9.86 4.93
C HIS A 125 -7.26 9.84 3.48
N ARG A 126 -6.56 9.10 2.61
CA ARG A 126 -6.99 8.90 1.21
C ARG A 126 -8.31 8.15 1.11
N ALA A 127 -8.48 7.07 1.88
CA ALA A 127 -9.75 6.35 1.94
C ALA A 127 -10.90 7.22 2.46
N ALA A 128 -10.61 8.18 3.35
CA ALA A 128 -11.55 9.18 3.83
C ALA A 128 -11.79 10.35 2.85
N GLY A 129 -11.13 10.37 1.68
CA GLY A 129 -11.23 11.44 0.69
C GLY A 129 -10.63 12.78 1.15
N GLN A 130 -9.79 12.76 2.19
CA GLN A 130 -9.17 13.97 2.73
C GLN A 130 -7.97 14.39 1.88
N LYS A 131 -7.71 15.71 1.84
CA LYS A 131 -6.50 16.23 1.20
C LYS A 131 -5.29 15.78 2.00
N THR A 132 -4.30 15.22 1.32
CA THR A 132 -3.05 14.76 1.93
C THR A 132 -1.87 15.18 1.08
N LEU A 133 -0.69 15.09 1.70
CA LEU A 133 0.57 15.25 1.00
C LEU A 133 0.76 14.14 -0.05
N SER A 134 1.31 14.50 -1.20
CA SER A 134 1.71 13.54 -2.21
C SER A 134 2.90 12.72 -1.74
N GLY A 135 2.97 11.46 -2.19
CA GLY A 135 4.10 10.57 -1.90
C GLY A 135 5.48 11.19 -2.21
N PRO A 136 5.69 11.84 -3.36
CA PRO A 136 6.97 12.50 -3.66
C PRO A 136 7.37 13.57 -2.65
N LEU A 137 6.41 14.36 -2.15
CA LEU A 137 6.71 15.42 -1.19
C LEU A 137 7.03 14.87 0.20
N LEU A 138 6.35 13.81 0.63
CA LEU A 138 6.71 13.09 1.87
C LEU A 138 8.13 12.53 1.82
N VAL A 139 8.53 11.98 0.68
CA VAL A 139 9.91 11.52 0.44
C VAL A 139 10.90 12.68 0.55
N ARG A 140 10.59 13.85 -0.04
CA ARG A 140 11.42 15.05 0.10
C ARG A 140 11.52 15.54 1.54
N LEU A 141 10.41 15.56 2.28
CA LEU A 141 10.40 15.96 3.70
C LEU A 141 11.23 15.00 4.55
N LYS A 142 11.12 13.68 4.32
CA LYS A 142 11.95 12.68 4.98
C LYS A 142 13.44 12.89 4.67
N ASN A 143 13.79 13.10 3.39
CA ASN A 143 15.17 13.36 2.98
C ASN A 143 15.71 14.70 3.50
N ALA A 144 14.83 15.66 3.80
CA ALA A 144 15.17 16.91 4.48
C ALA A 144 15.34 16.76 6.00
N GLY A 145 15.26 15.53 6.53
CA GLY A 145 15.48 15.22 7.95
C GLY A 145 14.23 15.32 8.83
N GLN A 146 13.03 15.46 8.26
CA GLN A 146 11.79 15.44 9.06
C GLN A 146 11.59 14.06 9.70
N SER A 147 11.19 14.05 10.97
CA SER A 147 10.94 12.80 11.70
C SER A 147 9.66 12.13 11.20
N ASN A 148 9.53 10.82 11.41
CA ASN A 148 8.29 10.10 11.06
C ASN A 148 7.07 10.70 11.78
N VAL A 149 7.24 11.19 13.01
CA VAL A 149 6.18 11.83 13.81
C VAL A 149 5.72 13.14 13.16
N ASP A 150 6.66 13.96 12.67
CA ASP A 150 6.33 15.21 11.99
C ASP A 150 5.58 14.94 10.68
N LEU A 151 6.03 13.93 9.92
CA LEU A 151 5.36 13.51 8.69
C LEU A 151 3.93 13.05 8.95
N ILE A 152 3.70 12.27 10.00
CA ILE A 152 2.35 11.85 10.41
C ILE A 152 1.50 13.06 10.82
N ASN A 153 2.05 13.98 11.62
CA ASN A 153 1.35 15.21 12.01
C ASN A 153 0.94 16.06 10.80
N PHE A 154 1.78 16.13 9.76
CA PHE A 154 1.43 16.85 8.53
C PHE A 154 0.29 16.17 7.78
N ILE A 155 0.28 14.83 7.72
CA ILE A 155 -0.81 14.05 7.11
C ILE A 155 -2.10 14.26 7.89
N GLU A 156 -2.06 14.14 9.22
CA GLU A 156 -3.22 14.28 10.11
C GLU A 156 -3.88 15.67 10.01
N ARG A 157 -3.08 16.71 9.82
CA ARG A 157 -3.55 18.09 9.60
C ARG A 157 -4.14 18.32 8.21
N GLY A 158 -4.06 17.35 7.32
CA GLY A 158 -4.47 17.50 5.92
C GLY A 158 -3.62 18.52 5.17
N THR A 159 -2.33 18.62 5.51
CA THR A 159 -1.40 19.57 4.90
C THR A 159 -1.33 19.28 3.40
N THR A 160 -1.51 20.32 2.59
CA THR A 160 -1.42 20.21 1.12
C THR A 160 0.02 20.36 0.67
N ASP A 161 0.30 19.91 -0.56
CA ASP A 161 1.63 20.04 -1.14
C ASP A 161 2.14 21.48 -1.17
N GLU A 162 1.27 22.43 -1.51
CA GLU A 162 1.60 23.87 -1.52
C GLU A 162 2.05 24.37 -0.15
N GLN A 163 1.36 23.96 0.92
CA GLN A 163 1.68 24.36 2.28
C GLN A 163 3.01 23.75 2.73
N ALA A 164 3.24 22.47 2.46
CA ALA A 164 4.48 21.80 2.82
C ALA A 164 5.69 22.33 2.01
N GLU A 165 5.51 22.70 0.75
CA GLU A 165 6.56 23.35 -0.04
C GLU A 165 6.90 24.75 0.48
N GLN A 166 5.91 25.54 0.92
CA GLN A 166 6.16 26.83 1.58
C GLN A 166 6.97 26.65 2.87
N MET A 167 6.67 25.61 3.66
CA MET A 167 7.42 25.29 4.88
C MET A 167 8.86 24.88 4.56
N LEU A 168 9.06 24.03 3.55
CA LEU A 168 10.39 23.65 3.07
C LEU A 168 11.20 24.86 2.58
N ALA A 169 10.58 25.74 1.79
CA ALA A 169 11.22 26.94 1.28
C ALA A 169 11.58 27.92 2.41
N ALA A 170 10.71 28.08 3.42
CA ALA A 170 10.99 28.89 4.60
C ALA A 170 12.16 28.31 5.42
N HIS A 171 12.18 26.99 5.62
CA HIS A 171 13.25 26.31 6.35
C HIS A 171 14.60 26.41 5.62
N GLN A 172 14.62 26.22 4.30
CA GLN A 172 15.82 26.40 3.48
C GLN A 172 16.34 27.83 3.53
N ARG A 173 15.45 28.84 3.44
CA ARG A 173 15.84 30.26 3.55
C ARG A 173 16.44 30.59 4.91
N ALA A 174 15.90 30.03 5.99
CA ALA A 174 16.43 30.21 7.34
C ALA A 174 17.80 29.53 7.53
N MET A 175 18.07 28.43 6.81
CA MET A 175 19.34 27.72 6.85
C MET A 175 20.41 28.30 5.90
N THR A 176 20.04 29.01 4.84
CA THR A 176 21.01 29.80 4.06
C THR A 176 21.50 30.98 4.90
N PRO A 177 22.79 31.04 5.27
CA PRO A 177 23.31 32.18 6.00
C PRO A 177 23.22 33.41 5.09
N SER A 178 22.38 34.38 5.45
CA SER A 178 22.45 35.74 4.90
C SER A 178 23.70 36.41 5.43
N GLY A 179 24.87 36.06 4.89
CA GLY A 179 26.14 36.33 5.56
C GLY A 179 27.35 36.42 4.65
N PHE A 180 27.28 37.20 3.57
CA PHE A 180 28.48 37.80 3.01
C PHE A 180 28.39 39.33 3.12
N ILE A 181 28.59 39.85 4.33
CA ILE A 181 28.92 41.27 4.51
C ILE A 181 30.38 41.43 4.09
N ARG A 182 30.61 41.90 2.87
CA ARG A 182 31.93 42.43 2.49
C ARG A 182 32.15 43.74 3.27
N GLN A 183 32.78 43.66 4.44
CA GLN A 183 33.45 44.83 5.03
C GLN A 183 34.60 45.23 4.09
N ARG A 184 34.32 46.08 3.10
CA ARG A 184 35.38 46.77 2.36
C ARG A 184 35.86 47.92 3.23
N GLY A 185 37.04 47.71 3.80
CA GLY A 185 37.72 48.62 4.69
C GLY A 185 37.79 50.04 4.15
N ARG A 186 37.43 50.97 5.02
CA ARG A 186 37.74 52.40 4.94
C ARG A 186 39.26 52.54 4.96
N ARG A 187 39.87 52.97 3.86
CA ARG A 187 41.23 53.52 3.88
C ARG A 187 41.17 54.99 3.51
N ARG A 188 41.87 55.75 4.35
CA ARG A 188 41.95 57.21 4.47
C ARG A 188 42.44 57.87 3.20
#